data_AF-A0A067M1X2-F1
#
_entry.id   AF-A0A067M1X2-F1
#
_cell.length_a   1.000
_cell.length_b   1.000
_cell.length_c   1.000
_cell.angle_alpha   90.00
_cell.angle_beta   90.00
_cell.angle_gamma   90.00
#
_symmetry.space_group_name_H-M   'P 1'
#
loop_
_entity.id
_entity.type
_entity.pdbx_description
1 polymer ?
#
loop_
_entity_poly.entity_id
_entity_poly.type
_entity_poly.pdbx_seq_one_letter_code
_entity_poly.pdbx_strand_id
1 'polypeptide(L)' 'MHRFDSPVLSIAVEAVSKVDGDEALFGLWTVFTKCKDSLQDGRRLENIAWRLWNRQV' A
#
# COMPACT_ATOMS: atom_id res chain seq x y z
N MET A 1 -12.30 12.85 -9.71
CA MET A 1 -11.21 12.48 -8.78
C MET A 1 -10.05 13.41 -9.09
N HIS A 2 -9.71 14.34 -8.19
CA HIS A 2 -8.65 15.31 -8.45
C HIS A 2 -7.31 14.59 -8.45
N ARG A 3 -6.59 14.67 -9.58
CA ARG A 3 -5.22 14.17 -9.69
C ARG A 3 -4.32 15.26 -9.14
N PHE A 4 -3.57 14.95 -8.09
CA PHE A 4 -2.58 15.88 -7.56
C PHE A 4 -1.36 15.90 -8.48
N ASP A 5 -0.79 17.09 -8.71
CA ASP A 5 0.40 17.25 -9.55
C ASP A 5 1.65 16.57 -8.94
N SER A 6 1.64 16.37 -7.61
CA SER A 6 2.63 15.65 -6.83
C SER A 6 1.96 14.61 -5.93
N PRO A 7 2.63 13.48 -5.61
CA PRO A 7 2.05 12.49 -4.70
C PRO A 7 1.77 13.12 -3.33
N VAL A 8 0.60 12.80 -2.76
CA VAL A 8 0.19 13.31 -1.44
C VAL A 8 1.01 12.65 -0.33
N LEU A 9 1.42 11.40 -0.54
CA LEU A 9 2.22 10.62 0.39
C LEU A 9 3.21 9.74 -0.37
N SER A 10 4.44 9.66 0.14
CA SER A 10 5.50 8.78 -0.34
C SER A 10 5.86 7.79 0.76
N ILE A 11 5.96 6.51 0.41
CA ILE A 11 6.19 5.40 1.35
C ILE A 11 7.39 4.60 0.86
N ALA A 12 8.33 4.31 1.76
CA ALA A 12 9.45 3.42 1.48
C ALA A 12 8.95 1.98 1.28
N VAL A 13 9.11 1.44 0.07
CA VAL A 13 8.63 0.10 -0.29
C VAL A 13 9.31 -0.99 0.54
N GLU A 14 10.57 -0.75 0.91
CA GLU A 14 11.38 -1.62 1.75
C GLU A 14 10.82 -1.70 3.18
N ALA A 15 10.14 -0.64 3.65
CA ALA A 15 9.49 -0.65 4.95
C ALA A 15 8.20 -1.50 4.92
N VAL A 16 7.40 -1.41 3.86
CA VAL A 16 6.18 -2.22 3.69
C VAL A 16 6.49 -3.71 3.65
N SER A 17 7.64 -4.07 3.05
CA SER A 17 8.09 -5.47 2.97
C SER A 17 8.51 -6.08 4.31
N LYS A 18 8.61 -5.27 5.37
CA LYS A 18 8.96 -5.67 6.74
C LYS A 18 7.76 -5.57 7.69
N VAL A 19 6.58 -5.23 7.19
CA VAL A 19 5.36 -5.19 8.00
C VAL A 19 4.84 -6.61 8.15
N ASP A 20 4.65 -7.02 9.40
CA ASP A 20 4.07 -8.30 9.77
C ASP A 20 2.74 -8.09 10.51
N GLY A 21 1.93 -9.14 10.57
CA GLY A 21 0.61 -9.13 11.19
C GLY A 21 -0.54 -8.92 10.20
N ASP A 22 -1.53 -9.81 10.29
CA ASP A 22 -2.71 -9.88 9.41
C ASP A 22 -3.47 -8.54 9.37
N GLU A 23 -3.79 -7.98 10.53
CA GLU A 23 -4.52 -6.72 10.67
C GLU A 23 -3.75 -5.52 10.07
N ALA A 24 -2.44 -5.46 10.29
CA ALA A 24 -1.60 -4.39 9.77
C ALA A 24 -1.50 -4.44 8.24
N LEU A 25 -1.33 -5.65 7.68
CA LEU A 25 -1.26 -5.86 6.24
C LEU A 25 -2.62 -5.60 5.56
N PHE A 26 -3.73 -6.05 6.17
CA PHE A 26 -5.08 -5.74 5.71
C PHE A 26 -5.38 -4.24 5.74
N GLY A 27 -4.97 -3.56 6.81
CA GLY A 27 -5.10 -2.10 6.95
C GLY A 27 -4.33 -1.36 5.85
N LEU A 28 -3.07 -1.71 5.61
CA LEU A 28 -2.26 -1.13 4.53
C LEU A 28 -2.86 -1.39 3.15
N TRP A 29 -3.26 -2.63 2.88
CA TRP A 29 -3.90 -2.97 1.61
C TRP A 29 -5.18 -2.15 1.38
N THR A 30 -6.00 -1.98 2.41
CA THR A 30 -7.22 -1.16 2.36
C THR A 30 -6.91 0.30 2.02
N VAL A 31 -5.91 0.90 2.68
CA VAL A 31 -5.49 2.28 2.38
C VAL A 31 -4.96 2.40 0.95
N PHE A 32 -4.09 1.49 0.53
CA PHE A 32 -3.51 1.52 -0.81
C PHE A 32 -4.56 1.34 -1.89
N THR A 33 -5.52 0.44 -1.70
CA THR A 33 -6.62 0.23 -2.65
C THR A 33 -7.43 1.50 -2.89
N LYS A 34 -7.70 2.26 -1.82
CA LYS A 34 -8.50 3.51 -1.89
C LYS A 34 -7.70 4.71 -2.42
N CYS A 35 -6.39 4.73 -2.19
CA CYS A 35 -5.56 5.91 -2.42
C CYS A 35 -4.48 5.73 -3.49
N LYS A 36 -4.41 4.58 -4.19
CA LYS A 36 -3.32 4.25 -5.13
C LYS A 36 -3.04 5.28 -6.21
N ASP A 37 -4.03 6.04 -6.65
CA ASP A 37 -3.86 7.07 -7.67
C ASP A 37 -3.30 8.40 -7.11
N SER A 38 -3.28 8.55 -5.78
CA SER A 38 -2.74 9.69 -5.03
C SER A 38 -1.41 9.38 -4.32
N LEU A 39 -0.99 8.12 -4.32
CA LEU A 39 0.25 7.64 -3.72
C LEU A 39 1.34 7.49 -4.78
N GLN A 40 2.57 7.84 -4.42
CA GLN A 40 3.73 7.41 -5.21
C GLN A 40 3.79 5.87 -5.18
N ASP A 41 3.91 5.25 -6.36
CA ASP A 41 3.93 3.79 -6.51
C ASP A 41 2.70 3.07 -5.94
N GLY A 42 1.56 3.75 -5.82
CA GLY A 42 0.38 3.24 -5.10
C GLY A 42 -0.12 1.85 -5.53
N ARG A 43 -0.13 1.55 -6.83
CA ARG A 43 -0.50 0.21 -7.36
C ARG A 43 0.52 -0.87 -6.98
N ARG A 44 1.80 -0.52 -6.88
CA ARG A 44 2.86 -1.43 -6.45
C ARG A 44 2.73 -1.71 -4.95
N LEU A 45 2.47 -0.67 -4.16
CA LEU A 45 2.21 -0.77 -2.72
C LEU A 45 0.99 -1.66 -2.43
N GLU A 46 -0.13 -1.44 -3.14
CA GLU A 46 -1.34 -2.27 -3.08
C GLU A 46 -1.03 -3.76 -3.32
N ASN A 47 -0.29 -4.07 -4.40
CA ASN A 47 0.10 -5.44 -4.74
C ASN A 47 1.02 -6.09 -3.70
N ILE A 48 1.95 -5.33 -3.12
CA ILE A 48 2.85 -5.85 -2.09
C ILE A 48 2.06 -6.19 -0.82
N ALA A 49 1.22 -5.27 -0.33
CA ALA A 49 0.41 -5.50 0.85
C ALA A 49 -0.51 -6.72 0.67
N TRP A 50 -1.16 -6.85 -0.49
CA TRP A 50 -1.99 -8.02 -0.81
C TRP A 50 -1.19 -9.33 -0.80
N ARG A 51 -0.01 -9.36 -1.45
CA ARG A 51 0.84 -10.56 -1.49
C ARG A 51 1.37 -10.96 -0.13
N LEU A 52 1.72 -10.00 0.72
CA LEU A 52 2.20 -10.28 2.08
C LEU A 52 1.07 -10.81 2.95
N TRP A 53 -0.12 -10.20 2.86
CA TRP A 53 -1.31 -10.65 3.57
C TRP A 53 -1.70 -12.07 3.16
N ASN A 54 -1.80 -12.34 1.86
CA ASN A 54 -2.22 -13.64 1.32
C ASN A 54 -1.13 -14.73 1.42
N ARG A 55 0.06 -14.43 1.94
CA ARG A 55 1.06 -15.45 2.30
C ARG A 55 0.81 -16.09 3.66
N GLN A 56 -0.01 -15.46 4.50
CA GLN A 56 -0.33 -15.93 5.86
C GLN A 56 -1.62 -16.77 5.90
N VAL A 57 -2.35 -16.87 4.77
CA VAL A 57 -3.62 -17.61 4.62
C VAL A 57 -3.38 -18.98 4.00
#